data_AF-A0A966NPL4-F1
#
_entry.id   AF-A0A966NPL4-F1
#
_cell.length_a   1.000
_cell.length_b   1.000
_cell.length_c   1.000
_cell.angle_alpha   90.00
_cell.angle_beta   90.00
_cell.angle_gamma   90.00
#
_symmetry.space_group_name_H-M   'P 1'
#
loop_
_entity.id
_entity.type
_entity.pdbx_description
1 polymer ?
#
loop_
_entity_poly.entity_id
_entity_poly.type
_entity_poly.pdbx_seq_one_letter_code
_entity_poly.pdbx_strand_id
1 'polypeptide(L)' 'MGRTLAEKVWDDHVVRRAAGEPDLLYIDLHLIHEVTSPQAFDGLRLTGRGVRRA' A
#
# COMPACT_ATOMS: atom_id res chain seq x y z
N MET A 1 9.90 -6.51 -26.87
CA MET A 1 8.48 -6.49 -26.47
C MET A 1 8.22 -5.21 -25.69
N GLY A 2 7.07 -4.58 -25.89
CA GLY A 2 6.68 -3.42 -25.09
C GLY A 2 6.19 -3.84 -23.70
N ARG A 3 6.36 -2.96 -22.71
CA ARG A 3 5.79 -3.16 -21.37
C ARG A 3 4.27 -3.00 -21.38
N THR A 4 3.56 -3.81 -20.60
CA THR A 4 2.12 -3.70 -20.36
C THR A 4 1.80 -2.45 -19.53
N LEU A 5 0.53 -2.04 -19.48
CA LEU A 5 0.12 -0.92 -18.62
C LEU A 5 0.32 -1.25 -17.14
N ALA A 6 0.02 -2.49 -16.73
CA ALA A 6 0.20 -2.93 -15.35
C ALA A 6 1.68 -2.86 -14.92
N GLU A 7 2.61 -3.29 -15.78
CA GLU A 7 4.05 -3.19 -15.52
C GLU A 7 4.51 -1.74 -15.36
N LYS A 8 4.02 -0.84 -16.23
CA LYS A 8 4.36 0.59 -16.13
C LYS A 8 3.88 1.20 -14.83
N VAL A 9 2.62 0.96 -14.47
CA VAL A 9 2.05 1.46 -13.20
C VAL A 9 2.81 0.87 -12.01
N TRP A 10 3.08 -0.43 -12.02
CA TRP A 10 3.84 -1.07 -10.94
C TRP A 10 5.22 -0.44 -10.78
N ASP A 11 5.99 -0.33 -11.87
CA ASP A 11 7.34 0.25 -11.87
C ASP A 11 7.36 1.67 -11.31
N ASP A 12 6.36 2.49 -11.63
CA ASP A 12 6.26 3.88 -11.16
C ASP A 12 5.95 4.00 -9.64
N HIS A 13 5.47 2.92 -8.98
CA HIS A 13 5.07 2.92 -7.57
C HIS A 13 6.03 2.16 -6.64
N VAL A 14 7.10 1.56 -7.17
CA VAL A 14 8.11 0.87 -6.36
C VAL A 14 8.98 1.87 -5.61
N VAL A 15 8.96 1.78 -4.28
CA VAL A 15 9.82 2.57 -3.37
C VAL A 15 11.17 1.90 -3.18
N ARG A 16 11.19 0.57 -3.06
CA ARG A 16 12.41 -0.22 -2.85
C ARG A 16 12.27 -1.62 -3.44
N ARG A 17 13.34 -2.08 -4.08
CA ARG A 17 13.55 -3.48 -4.44
C ARG A 17 14.61 -4.09 -3.53
N ALA A 18 14.40 -5.35 -3.12
CA ALA A 18 15.37 -6.10 -2.33
C ALA A 18 15.40 -7.57 -2.79
N ALA A 19 16.60 -8.15 -2.88
CA ALA A 19 16.76 -9.51 -3.34
C ALA A 19 16.09 -10.50 -2.37
N GLY A 20 15.20 -11.34 -2.88
CA GLY A 20 14.47 -12.33 -2.07
C GLY A 20 13.26 -11.78 -1.31
N GLU A 21 12.95 -10.49 -1.43
CA GLU A 21 11.77 -9.87 -0.82
C GLU A 21 10.80 -9.37 -1.91
N PRO A 22 9.50 -9.30 -1.64
CA PRO A 22 8.57 -8.59 -2.51
C PRO A 22 8.95 -7.11 -2.65
N ASP A 23 8.60 -6.51 -3.79
CA ASP A 23 8.74 -5.07 -4.01
C ASP A 23 7.97 -4.28 -2.94
N LEU A 24 8.61 -3.27 -2.37
CA LEU A 24 7.92 -2.31 -1.50
C LEU A 24 7.24 -1.27 -2.38
N LEU A 25 5.90 -1.26 -2.36
CA LEU A 25 5.10 -0.29 -3.10
C LEU A 25 4.63 0.87 -2.22
N TYR A 26 4.54 2.05 -2.81
CA TYR A 26 3.77 3.16 -2.25
C TYR A 26 2.30 3.01 -2.64
N ILE A 27 1.40 3.22 -1.67
CA ILE A 27 -0.05 3.21 -1.91
C ILE A 27 -0.60 4.63 -1.75
N ASP A 28 -1.09 5.20 -2.85
CA ASP A 28 -1.55 6.58 -2.89
C ASP A 28 -2.93 6.81 -2.26
N LEU A 29 -3.82 5.82 -2.38
CA LEU A 29 -5.20 5.91 -1.92
C LEU A 29 -5.62 4.61 -1.22
N HIS A 30 -6.14 4.75 0.00
CA HIS A 30 -6.80 3.67 0.72
C HIS A 30 -8.29 3.95 0.75
N LEU A 31 -9.08 3.03 0.19
CA LEU A 31 -10.54 3.07 0.27
C LEU A 31 -10.99 2.01 1.27
N ILE A 32 -11.85 2.41 2.20
CA ILE A 32 -12.37 1.55 3.26
C ILE A 32 -13.89 1.65 3.27
N HIS A 33 -14.55 0.63 3.83
CA HIS A 33 -16.01 0.60 3.96
C HIS A 33 -16.42 0.34 5.41
N GLU A 34 -17.66 0.69 5.75
CA GLU A 34 -18.16 0.75 7.14
C GLU A 34 -17.96 -0.53 7.97
N VAL A 35 -17.91 -1.69 7.32
CA VAL A 35 -17.78 -2.99 8.00
C VAL A 35 -16.33 -3.32 8.36
N THR A 36 -15.36 -3.00 7.49
CA THR A 36 -13.93 -3.33 7.73
C THR A 36 -13.13 -2.17 8.30
N SER A 37 -13.65 -0.95 8.20
CA SER A 37 -12.99 0.27 8.72
C SER A 37 -12.66 0.17 10.21
N PRO A 38 -13.59 -0.24 11.11
CA PRO A 38 -13.28 -0.30 12.54
C PRO A 38 -12.08 -1.21 12.85
N GLN A 39 -12.05 -2.40 12.23
CA GLN A 39 -10.97 -3.37 12.41
C GLN A 39 -9.61 -2.83 11.90
N ALA A 40 -9.61 -2.13 10.76
CA ALA A 40 -8.39 -1.54 10.21
C ALA A 40 -7.81 -0.45 11.14
N PHE A 41 -8.66 0.44 11.67
CA PHE A 41 -8.23 1.49 12.60
C PHE A 41 -7.80 0.94 13.96
N ASP A 42 -8.44 -0.12 14.43
CA ASP A 42 -8.01 -0.82 15.64
C ASP A 42 -6.61 -1.40 15.49
N GLY A 43 -6.29 -1.98 14.32
CA GLY A 43 -4.94 -2.45 14.00
C GLY A 43 -3.88 -1.34 14.05
N LEU A 44 -4.20 -0.15 13.54
CA LEU A 44 -3.32 1.02 13.65
C LEU A 44 -3.09 1.40 15.11
N ARG A 45 -4.16 1.49 15.91
CA ARG A 45 -4.08 1.84 17.34
C ARG A 45 -3.26 0.82 18.15
N LEU A 46 -3.47 -0.47 17.92
CA LEU A 46 -2.72 -1.54 18.60
C LEU A 46 -1.22 -1.50 18.31
N THR A 47 -0.84 -1.04 17.12
CA THR A 47 0.57 -0.88 16.72
C THR A 47 1.12 0.52 17.03
N GLY A 48 0.35 1.38 17.71
CA GLY A 48 0.76 2.75 18.06
C GLY A 48 0.92 3.67 16.84
N ARG A 49 0.24 3.38 15.73
CA ARG A 49 0.34 4.13 14.48
C ARG A 49 -0.89 5.01 14.27
N GLY A 50 -0.67 6.22 13.76
CA GLY A 50 -1.72 7.12 13.30
C GLY A 50 -2.00 6.98 11.80
N VAL A 51 -3.12 7.54 11.35
CA VAL A 51 -3.39 7.71 9.92
C VAL A 51 -2.38 8.70 9.35
N ARG A 52 -1.70 8.31 8.26
CA ARG A 52 -0.64 9.14 7.66
C ARG A 52 -1.17 10.35 6.90
N ARG A 53 -2.30 10.19 6.21
CA ARG A 53 -2.98 11.24 5.41
C ARG A 53 -4.46 11.13 5.72
N ALA A 54 -4.96 12.01 6.59
CA ALA A 54 -6.36 12.11 6.99
C ALA A 54 -7.04 13.27 6.25
#